data_AF-A0A101E2Q1-F1
#
_entry.id   AF-A0A101E2Q1-F1
#
_cell.length_a   1.000
_cell.length_b   1.000
_cell.length_c   1.000
_cell.angle_alpha   90.00
_cell.angle_beta   90.00
_cell.angle_gamma   90.00
#
_symmetry.space_group_name_H-M   'P 1'
#
loop_
_entity.id
_entity.type
_entity.pdbx_description
1 polymer ?
#
loop_
_entity_poly.entity_id
_entity_poly.type
_entity_poly.pdbx_seq_one_letter_code
_entity_poly.pdbx_strand_id
1 'polypeptide(L)'
;MDIAMVYSDRLLSPQIPPSRKLRVLKEVEIRLIEGEEQEVEELIMQIHSEEYFSRIRSHPFFENAVENVKCILTGLKALKDYDAVIVPVTTAGHLAEQSRMRGYCLLNGLAIAVKAAESYGRIAVIETDAHHGKASIVSEERATFFCIGRRECEISEDLRCVLGRRMGKDYVKSFEELVERVKEYDPNLVIWYLGLDLDSREYAEMPFGREEWEKLVKNFMKMAEGRKSLIMLASGLRDDVLKDIVGLFAGW
;
A
#
# COMPACT_ATOMS: atom_id res chain seq x y z
N MET A 1 -13.27 -10.99 10.86
CA MET A 1 -13.47 -9.95 9.83
C MET A 1 -13.53 -10.68 8.50
N ASP A 2 -14.33 -10.22 7.55
CA ASP A 2 -14.27 -10.82 6.21
C ASP A 2 -13.14 -10.16 5.42
N ILE A 3 -12.16 -10.96 4.98
CA ILE A 3 -10.95 -10.49 4.31
C ILE A 3 -10.83 -11.18 2.96
N ALA A 4 -10.60 -10.37 1.93
CA ALA A 4 -10.28 -10.85 0.60
C ALA A 4 -8.99 -10.23 0.08
N MET A 5 -8.43 -10.82 -0.97
CA MET A 5 -7.27 -10.29 -1.67
C MET A 5 -7.53 -10.21 -3.16
N VAL A 6 -7.25 -9.05 -3.75
CA VAL A 6 -7.32 -8.88 -5.20
C VAL A 6 -6.09 -9.50 -5.84
N TYR A 7 -6.29 -10.20 -6.95
CA TYR A 7 -5.21 -10.80 -7.72
C TYR A 7 -5.49 -10.70 -9.22
N SER A 8 -4.43 -10.44 -10.00
CA SER A 8 -4.45 -10.53 -11.45
C SER A 8 -3.11 -11.07 -11.96
N ASP A 9 -3.16 -12.05 -12.86
CA ASP A 9 -1.96 -12.60 -13.52
C ASP A 9 -1.25 -11.54 -14.36
N ARG A 10 -1.96 -10.50 -14.82
CA ARG A 10 -1.40 -9.39 -15.60
C ARG A 10 -0.49 -8.46 -14.77
N LEU A 11 -0.48 -8.60 -13.44
CA LEU A 11 0.51 -7.94 -12.59
C LEU A 11 1.90 -8.56 -12.74
N LEU A 12 1.99 -9.84 -13.13
CA LEU A 12 3.25 -10.56 -13.23
C LEU A 12 4.05 -10.11 -14.46
N SER A 13 5.29 -9.70 -14.23
CA SER A 13 6.24 -9.46 -15.31
C SER A 13 7.64 -9.91 -14.88
N PRO A 14 8.36 -10.71 -15.70
CA PRO A 14 9.73 -11.07 -15.41
C PRO A 14 10.64 -9.84 -15.32
N GLN A 15 10.27 -8.72 -15.95
CA GLN A 15 11.05 -7.48 -15.95
C GLN A 15 10.74 -6.56 -14.77
N ILE A 16 9.71 -6.86 -13.97
CA ILE A 16 9.32 -6.08 -12.79
C ILE A 16 9.62 -6.92 -11.54
N PRO A 17 10.79 -6.77 -10.89
CA PRO A 17 11.18 -7.61 -9.75
C PRO A 17 10.13 -7.67 -8.62
N PRO A 18 9.50 -6.55 -8.19
CA PRO A 18 8.45 -6.58 -7.17
C PRO A 18 7.22 -7.41 -7.52
N SER A 19 6.95 -7.64 -8.82
CA SER A 19 5.82 -8.47 -9.24
C SER A 19 6.09 -9.98 -9.11
N ARG A 20 7.36 -10.39 -9.16
CA ARG A 20 7.71 -11.82 -9.26
C ARG A 20 7.25 -12.63 -8.06
N LYS A 21 7.28 -12.03 -6.86
CA LYS A 21 6.82 -12.65 -5.61
C LYS A 21 5.32 -12.96 -5.64
N LEU A 22 4.52 -12.22 -6.43
CA LEU A 22 3.05 -12.36 -6.41
C LEU A 22 2.57 -13.72 -6.91
N ARG A 23 3.41 -14.50 -7.61
CA ARG A 23 3.08 -15.88 -8.02
C ARG A 23 2.62 -16.77 -6.87
N VAL A 24 3.12 -16.49 -5.65
CA VAL A 24 2.82 -17.30 -4.47
C VAL A 24 1.49 -16.97 -3.82
N LEU A 25 0.84 -15.88 -4.23
CA LEU A 25 -0.45 -15.46 -3.67
C LEU A 25 -1.59 -16.41 -4.04
N LYS A 26 -1.40 -17.27 -5.06
CA LYS A 26 -2.34 -18.36 -5.37
C LYS A 26 -2.30 -19.50 -4.34
N GLU A 27 -1.28 -19.53 -3.50
CA GLU A 27 -1.04 -20.60 -2.53
C GLU A 27 -1.42 -20.20 -1.10
N VAL A 28 -1.84 -18.96 -0.86
CA VAL A 28 -2.23 -18.49 0.48
C VAL A 28 -3.69 -18.81 0.80
N GLU A 29 -4.00 -18.95 2.09
CA GLU A 29 -5.35 -19.25 2.58
C GLU A 29 -6.23 -17.99 2.74
N ILE A 30 -6.19 -17.09 1.76
CA ILE A 30 -7.06 -15.89 1.71
C ILE A 30 -7.91 -15.97 0.45
N ARG A 31 -9.19 -15.59 0.57
CA ARG A 31 -10.11 -15.56 -0.56
C ARG A 31 -9.60 -14.59 -1.64
N LEU A 32 -9.42 -15.11 -2.86
CA LEU A 32 -9.00 -14.32 -4.00
C LEU A 32 -10.19 -13.72 -4.75
N ILE A 33 -10.05 -12.47 -5.17
CA ILE A 33 -10.95 -11.74 -6.08
C ILE A 33 -10.13 -11.39 -7.32
N GLU A 34 -10.67 -11.70 -8.50
CA GLU A 34 -10.03 -11.34 -9.75
C GLU A 34 -10.11 -9.83 -10.01
N GLY A 35 -9.02 -9.23 -10.51
CA GLY A 35 -9.01 -7.83 -10.93
C GLY A 35 -10.04 -7.56 -12.03
N GLU A 36 -10.86 -6.53 -11.85
CA GLU A 36 -11.87 -6.14 -12.85
C GLU A 36 -11.28 -5.25 -13.93
N GLU A 37 -11.68 -5.49 -15.17
CA GLU A 37 -11.46 -4.55 -16.27
C GLU A 37 -12.31 -3.29 -16.05
N GLN A 38 -11.67 -2.11 -16.13
CA GLN A 38 -12.32 -0.82 -15.88
C GLN A 38 -11.50 0.34 -16.44
N GLU A 39 -12.19 1.41 -16.81
CA GLU A 39 -11.58 2.66 -17.25
C GLU A 39 -10.93 3.39 -16.07
N VAL A 40 -9.66 3.74 -16.22
CA VAL A 40 -8.86 4.35 -15.13
C VAL A 40 -8.10 5.61 -15.57
N GLU A 41 -8.08 5.94 -16.86
CA GLU A 41 -7.25 7.02 -17.39
C GLU A 41 -7.63 8.39 -16.80
N GLU A 42 -8.92 8.71 -16.74
CA GLU A 42 -9.40 9.98 -16.19
C GLU A 42 -8.93 10.15 -14.73
N LEU A 43 -9.05 9.09 -13.93
CA LEU A 43 -8.62 9.10 -12.54
C LEU A 43 -7.10 9.22 -12.41
N ILE A 44 -6.33 8.54 -13.27
CA ILE A 44 -4.87 8.67 -13.31
C ILE A 44 -4.47 10.12 -13.62
N MET A 45 -5.14 10.76 -14.57
CA MET A 45 -4.87 12.14 -14.99
C MET A 45 -5.29 13.20 -13.97
N GLN A 46 -6.09 12.85 -12.96
CA GLN A 46 -6.34 13.74 -11.81
C GLN A 46 -5.13 13.80 -10.87
N ILE A 47 -4.27 12.78 -10.87
CA ILE A 47 -3.09 12.70 -10.01
C ILE A 47 -1.80 13.05 -10.77
N HIS A 48 -1.72 12.67 -12.04
CA HIS A 48 -0.53 12.83 -12.89
C HIS A 48 -0.78 13.87 -13.97
N SER A 49 0.24 14.68 -14.28
CA SER A 49 0.11 15.67 -15.36
C SER A 49 -0.12 15.00 -16.70
N GLU A 50 -0.90 15.64 -17.57
CA GLU A 50 -1.23 15.13 -18.91
C GLU A 50 0.04 14.86 -19.74
N GLU A 51 1.04 15.74 -19.64
CA GLU A 51 2.34 15.57 -20.29
C GLU A 51 3.05 14.31 -19.81
N TYR A 52 3.06 14.07 -18.49
CA TYR A 52 3.69 12.89 -17.92
C TYR A 52 2.96 11.61 -18.29
N PHE A 53 1.63 11.61 -18.18
CA PHE A 53 0.80 10.46 -18.56
C PHE A 53 1.01 10.09 -20.04
N SER A 54 1.03 11.08 -20.92
CA SER A 54 1.31 10.90 -22.35
C SER A 54 2.69 10.28 -22.60
N ARG A 55 3.71 10.71 -21.84
CA ARG A 55 5.08 10.18 -21.95
C ARG A 55 5.15 8.71 -21.54
N ILE A 56 4.54 8.34 -20.41
CA ILE A 56 4.64 6.98 -19.86
C ILE A 56 3.80 5.94 -20.60
N ARG A 57 2.85 6.32 -21.46
CA ARG A 57 2.10 5.39 -22.33
C ARG A 57 3.00 4.51 -23.19
N SER A 58 4.18 5.01 -23.57
CA SER A 58 5.18 4.26 -24.33
C SER A 58 6.14 3.42 -23.46
N HIS A 59 6.02 3.50 -22.13
CA HIS A 59 6.91 2.78 -21.22
C HIS A 59 6.60 1.28 -21.24
N PRO A 60 7.61 0.39 -21.25
CA PRO A 60 7.41 -1.07 -21.29
C PRO A 60 6.57 -1.67 -20.15
N PHE A 61 6.30 -0.90 -19.09
CA PHE A 61 5.57 -1.35 -17.88
C PHE A 61 4.25 -0.59 -17.69
N PHE A 62 3.83 0.18 -18.70
CA PHE A 62 2.61 0.97 -18.63
C PHE A 62 1.38 0.10 -18.38
N GLU A 63 1.22 -0.98 -19.15
CA GLU A 63 0.10 -1.92 -18.98
C GLU A 63 0.08 -2.55 -17.58
N ASN A 64 1.24 -2.93 -17.03
CA ASN A 64 1.31 -3.45 -15.66
C ASN A 64 0.92 -2.39 -14.62
N ALA A 65 1.29 -1.12 -14.84
CA ALA A 65 0.92 -0.02 -13.94
C ALA A 65 -0.58 0.28 -13.98
N VAL A 66 -1.17 0.28 -15.19
CA VAL A 66 -2.62 0.43 -15.40
C VAL A 66 -3.37 -0.74 -14.77
N GLU A 67 -2.92 -1.97 -15.00
CA GLU A 67 -3.49 -3.16 -14.35
C GLU A 67 -3.43 -3.05 -12.82
N ASN A 68 -2.31 -2.56 -12.28
CA ASN A 68 -2.19 -2.41 -10.85
C ASN A 68 -3.17 -1.37 -10.28
N VAL A 69 -3.43 -0.27 -11.00
CA VAL A 69 -4.49 0.69 -10.65
C VAL A 69 -5.87 0.02 -10.71
N LYS A 70 -6.17 -0.79 -11.72
CA LYS A 70 -7.43 -1.54 -11.80
C LYS A 70 -7.60 -2.44 -10.57
N CYS A 71 -6.58 -3.20 -10.16
CA CYS A 71 -6.64 -4.01 -8.95
C CYS A 71 -6.92 -3.18 -7.68
N ILE A 72 -6.33 -1.98 -7.56
CA ILE A 72 -6.59 -1.05 -6.45
C ILE A 72 -8.07 -0.65 -6.43
N LEU A 73 -8.64 -0.27 -7.57
CA LEU A 73 -10.05 0.10 -7.66
C LEU A 73 -10.99 -1.08 -7.43
N THR A 74 -10.65 -2.27 -7.92
CA THR A 74 -11.38 -3.51 -7.58
C THR A 74 -11.38 -3.74 -6.07
N GLY A 75 -10.24 -3.51 -5.40
CA GLY A 75 -10.16 -3.64 -3.95
C GLY A 75 -11.08 -2.68 -3.21
N LEU A 76 -11.13 -1.41 -3.63
CA LEU A 76 -12.05 -0.43 -3.09
C LEU A 76 -13.53 -0.82 -3.31
N LYS A 77 -13.89 -1.29 -4.50
CA LYS A 77 -15.25 -1.77 -4.78
C LYS A 77 -15.63 -2.95 -3.89
N ALA A 78 -14.71 -3.89 -3.70
CA ALA A 78 -14.91 -5.09 -2.89
C ALA A 78 -15.16 -4.77 -1.40
N LEU A 79 -14.76 -3.61 -0.88
CA LEU A 79 -15.06 -3.19 0.50
C LEU A 79 -16.57 -3.05 0.80
N LYS A 80 -17.44 -3.11 -0.22
CA LYS A 80 -18.90 -3.25 -0.03
C LYS A 80 -19.26 -4.59 0.61
N ASP A 81 -18.54 -5.64 0.25
CA ASP A 81 -18.82 -7.02 0.66
C ASP A 81 -17.83 -7.53 1.74
N TYR A 82 -16.65 -6.91 1.85
CA TYR A 82 -15.59 -7.31 2.77
C TYR A 82 -15.25 -6.22 3.78
N ASP A 83 -14.77 -6.61 4.97
CA ASP A 83 -14.30 -5.66 5.99
C ASP A 83 -12.92 -5.10 5.63
N ALA A 84 -12.05 -5.97 5.15
CA ALA A 84 -10.74 -5.59 4.64
C ALA A 84 -10.45 -6.23 3.28
N VAL A 85 -9.77 -5.49 2.40
CA VAL A 85 -9.32 -6.02 1.12
C VAL A 85 -7.84 -5.73 0.94
N ILE A 86 -7.06 -6.79 0.70
CA ILE A 86 -5.64 -6.73 0.42
C ILE A 86 -5.46 -6.57 -1.09
N VAL A 87 -4.62 -5.61 -1.52
CA VAL A 87 -4.27 -5.42 -2.92
C VAL A 87 -2.75 -5.39 -3.05
N PRO A 88 -2.16 -6.30 -3.84
CA PRO A 88 -0.74 -6.24 -4.16
C PRO A 88 -0.39 -5.00 -4.98
N VAL A 89 0.70 -4.33 -4.61
CA VAL A 89 1.19 -3.12 -5.26
C VAL A 89 2.60 -3.34 -5.79
N THR A 90 2.79 -2.94 -7.05
CA THR A 90 4.04 -3.09 -7.82
C THR A 90 4.42 -1.78 -8.48
N THR A 91 4.01 -1.53 -9.72
CA THR A 91 4.36 -0.34 -10.51
C THR A 91 3.45 0.86 -10.27
N ALA A 92 2.34 0.69 -9.55
CA ALA A 92 1.47 1.76 -9.07
C ALA A 92 1.65 1.98 -7.55
N GLY A 93 2.88 2.21 -7.09
CA GLY A 93 3.19 2.44 -5.67
C GLY A 93 2.97 3.88 -5.20
N HIS A 94 3.66 4.29 -4.14
CA HIS A 94 3.51 5.61 -3.51
C HIS A 94 4.61 6.65 -3.84
N LEU A 95 5.65 6.27 -4.61
CA LEU A 95 6.82 7.12 -4.87
C LEU A 95 6.67 8.00 -6.11
N ALA A 96 5.80 7.62 -7.05
CA ALA A 96 5.59 8.38 -8.28
C ALA A 96 5.09 9.79 -7.95
N GLU A 97 5.71 10.78 -8.59
CA GLU A 97 5.30 12.18 -8.49
C GLU A 97 4.32 12.52 -9.61
N GLN A 98 3.67 13.68 -9.52
CA GLN A 98 2.71 14.13 -10.55
C GLN A 98 3.31 14.14 -11.97
N SER A 99 4.62 14.38 -12.11
CA SER A 99 5.28 14.51 -13.43
C SER A 99 6.46 13.57 -13.64
N ARG A 100 6.69 12.60 -12.74
CA ARG A 100 7.92 11.80 -12.72
C ARG A 100 7.78 10.45 -12.03
N MET A 101 8.27 9.39 -12.69
CA MET A 101 8.42 8.05 -12.08
C MET A 101 9.55 8.01 -11.06
N ARG A 102 9.40 7.20 -9.99
CA ARG A 102 10.45 6.96 -8.99
C ARG A 102 10.32 5.58 -8.36
N GLY A 103 11.45 4.94 -8.04
CA GLY A 103 11.51 3.68 -7.28
C GLY A 103 10.54 2.61 -7.80
N TYR A 104 10.62 2.29 -9.10
CA TYR A 104 9.72 1.38 -9.83
C TYR A 104 8.24 1.81 -9.93
N CYS A 105 7.83 2.91 -9.29
CA CYS A 105 6.49 3.46 -9.39
C CYS A 105 6.39 4.35 -10.64
N LEU A 106 5.61 3.90 -11.64
CA LEU A 106 5.20 4.71 -12.79
C LEU A 106 4.01 5.59 -12.41
N LEU A 107 3.06 5.03 -11.67
CA LEU A 107 1.86 5.70 -11.20
C LEU A 107 1.85 5.75 -9.67
N ASN A 108 1.19 6.77 -9.12
CA ASN A 108 0.98 6.90 -7.68
C ASN A 108 -0.35 6.23 -7.30
N GLY A 109 -0.32 4.91 -7.12
CA GLY A 109 -1.53 4.15 -6.82
C GLY A 109 -2.13 4.47 -5.45
N LEU A 110 -1.33 4.93 -4.49
CA LEU A 110 -1.83 5.34 -3.17
C LEU A 110 -2.67 6.62 -3.27
N ALA A 111 -2.17 7.64 -3.98
CA ALA A 111 -2.93 8.86 -4.24
C ALA A 111 -4.19 8.59 -5.07
N ILE A 112 -4.09 7.71 -6.08
CA ILE A 112 -5.24 7.26 -6.87
C ILE A 112 -6.28 6.54 -5.99
N ALA A 113 -5.84 5.68 -5.06
CA ALA A 113 -6.73 4.99 -4.13
C ALA A 113 -7.49 5.98 -3.24
N VAL A 114 -6.80 6.98 -2.69
CA VAL A 114 -7.44 8.04 -1.91
C VAL A 114 -8.44 8.82 -2.73
N LYS A 115 -8.08 9.21 -3.96
CA LYS A 115 -8.97 9.92 -4.88
C LYS A 115 -10.25 9.13 -5.18
N ALA A 116 -10.09 7.85 -5.54
CA ALA A 116 -11.22 6.97 -5.80
C ALA A 116 -12.10 6.73 -4.58
N ALA A 117 -11.55 6.89 -3.37
CA ALA A 117 -12.23 6.64 -2.12
C ALA A 117 -12.86 7.90 -1.50
N GLU A 118 -12.84 9.07 -2.15
CA GLU A 118 -13.38 10.33 -1.60
C GLU A 118 -14.83 10.19 -1.07
N SER A 119 -15.64 9.31 -1.67
CA SER A 119 -17.01 9.04 -1.23
C SER A 119 -17.12 8.33 0.12
N TYR A 120 -16.05 7.75 0.64
CA TYR A 120 -16.04 7.13 1.97
C TYR A 120 -16.09 8.16 3.09
N GLY A 121 -15.76 9.43 2.84
CA GLY A 121 -15.73 10.48 3.87
C GLY A 121 -14.34 10.63 4.48
N ARG A 122 -14.19 10.43 5.79
CA ARG A 122 -12.89 10.58 6.46
C ARG A 122 -11.96 9.41 6.12
N ILE A 123 -10.84 9.69 5.47
CA ILE A 123 -9.86 8.68 5.08
C ILE A 123 -8.59 8.86 5.92
N ALA A 124 -8.15 7.79 6.56
CA ALA A 124 -6.82 7.72 7.18
C ALA A 124 -5.89 6.89 6.30
N VAL A 125 -4.70 7.41 6.00
CA VAL A 125 -3.65 6.67 5.32
C VAL A 125 -2.57 6.32 6.34
N ILE A 126 -2.29 5.04 6.53
CA ILE A 126 -1.17 4.56 7.36
C ILE A 126 -0.07 4.12 6.42
N GLU A 127 1.13 4.66 6.58
CA GLU A 127 2.31 4.30 5.78
C GLU A 127 3.39 3.67 6.65
N THR A 128 3.74 2.42 6.36
CA THR A 128 4.78 1.68 7.09
C THR A 128 5.92 1.20 6.20
N ASP A 129 5.95 1.52 4.92
CA ASP A 129 7.08 1.22 4.03
C ASP A 129 8.40 1.82 4.51
N ALA A 130 9.51 1.13 4.27
CA ALA A 130 10.84 1.60 4.64
C ALA A 130 11.33 2.78 3.78
N HIS A 131 10.63 3.13 2.70
CA HIS A 131 10.85 4.28 1.84
C HIS A 131 9.65 5.22 1.95
N HIS A 132 9.90 6.52 2.09
CA HIS A 132 8.77 7.46 2.22
C HIS A 132 8.19 7.80 0.85
N GLY A 133 6.89 7.56 0.71
CA GLY A 133 6.06 8.16 -0.32
C GLY A 133 5.94 9.68 -0.17
N LYS A 134 5.47 10.35 -1.22
CA LYS A 134 5.19 11.79 -1.17
C LYS A 134 3.84 12.03 -0.49
N ALA A 135 3.86 12.21 0.84
CA ALA A 135 2.66 12.48 1.64
C ALA A 135 1.85 13.69 1.14
N SER A 136 2.49 14.71 0.57
CA SER A 136 1.80 15.91 0.06
C SER A 136 0.77 15.61 -1.02
N ILE A 137 1.08 14.70 -1.96
CA ILE A 137 0.18 14.32 -3.05
C ILE A 137 -1.07 13.61 -2.48
N VAL A 138 -0.90 12.87 -1.37
CA VAL A 138 -1.99 12.16 -0.71
C VAL A 138 -2.86 13.12 0.11
N SER A 139 -2.24 14.03 0.87
CA SER A 139 -2.95 15.00 1.72
C SER A 139 -3.78 16.01 0.92
N GLU A 140 -3.36 16.33 -0.31
CA GLU A 140 -4.15 17.17 -1.24
C GLU A 140 -5.51 16.53 -1.60
N GLU A 141 -5.62 15.19 -1.56
CA GLU A 141 -6.83 14.43 -1.87
C GLU A 141 -7.72 14.16 -0.65
N ARG A 142 -7.70 15.06 0.35
CA ARG A 142 -8.58 15.06 1.53
C ARG A 142 -8.44 13.84 2.46
N ALA A 143 -7.30 13.17 2.46
CA ALA A 143 -6.95 12.17 3.47
C ALA A 143 -5.99 12.73 4.54
N THR A 144 -6.05 12.16 5.75
CA THR A 144 -5.04 12.41 6.78
C THR A 144 -3.98 11.33 6.72
N PHE A 145 -2.74 11.74 6.50
CA PHE A 145 -1.59 10.83 6.44
C PHE A 145 -1.00 10.59 7.84
N PHE A 146 -0.82 9.32 8.19
CA PHE A 146 -0.24 8.86 9.44
C PHE A 146 1.03 8.07 9.15
N CYS A 147 2.14 8.62 9.65
CA CYS A 147 3.44 7.97 9.62
C CYS A 147 4.00 7.84 11.03
N ILE A 148 4.85 6.83 11.22
CA ILE A 148 5.45 6.50 12.52
C ILE A 148 6.30 7.65 13.08
N GLY A 149 6.92 8.47 12.22
CA GLY A 149 7.73 9.62 12.62
C GLY A 149 6.99 10.86 13.12
N ARG A 150 5.65 10.85 13.20
CA ARG A 150 4.77 11.90 13.76
C ARG A 150 4.86 13.35 13.23
N ARG A 151 5.92 13.75 12.49
CA ARG A 151 6.09 15.05 11.78
C ARG A 151 7.43 15.14 11.02
N GLU A 152 8.47 14.46 11.48
CA GLU A 152 9.82 14.54 10.86
C GLU A 152 9.89 13.88 9.47
N CYS A 153 8.96 12.98 9.15
CA CYS A 153 8.86 12.32 7.85
C CYS A 153 8.27 13.21 6.74
N GLU A 154 7.54 14.29 7.08
CA GLU A 154 6.82 15.12 6.09
C GLU A 154 7.78 15.99 5.22
N ILE A 155 9.08 15.98 5.49
CA ILE A 155 10.05 16.97 4.96
C ILE A 155 11.24 16.31 4.20
N SER A 156 11.23 14.99 4.01
CA SER A 156 12.36 14.30 3.37
C SER A 156 12.22 14.24 1.84
N GLU A 157 12.86 15.16 1.11
CA GLU A 157 13.08 15.04 -0.34
C GLU A 157 13.89 13.80 -0.73
N ASP A 158 14.58 13.20 0.25
CA ASP A 158 15.54 12.10 0.06
C ASP A 158 14.90 10.70 0.01
N LEU A 159 13.57 10.57 0.14
CA LEU A 159 12.79 9.31 0.03
C LEU A 159 13.24 8.13 0.91
N ARG A 160 14.25 8.30 1.76
CA ARG A 160 14.74 7.28 2.70
C ARG A 160 14.07 7.48 4.06
N CYS A 161 13.51 6.41 4.63
CA CYS A 161 13.06 6.42 6.03
C CYS A 161 14.28 6.35 6.96
N VAL A 162 14.71 7.50 7.46
CA VAL A 162 15.79 7.58 8.45
C VAL A 162 15.29 7.13 9.83
N LEU A 163 13.99 7.23 10.10
CA LEU A 163 13.42 6.98 11.42
C LEU A 163 13.19 5.49 11.69
N GLY A 164 12.69 4.72 10.72
CA GLY A 164 12.47 3.28 10.91
C GLY A 164 13.74 2.56 11.36
N ARG A 165 14.87 2.82 10.69
CA ARG A 165 16.17 2.23 11.03
C ARG A 165 16.70 2.65 12.40
N ARG A 166 16.41 3.88 12.84
CA ARG A 166 16.83 4.40 14.15
C ARG A 166 15.97 3.89 15.30
N MET A 167 14.71 3.58 15.02
CA MET A 167 13.73 3.22 16.04
C MET A 167 13.82 1.76 16.49
N GLY A 168 14.26 0.83 15.64
CA GLY A 168 14.41 -0.58 16.03
C GLY A 168 13.15 -1.15 16.69
N LYS A 169 13.27 -1.68 17.92
CA LYS A 169 12.13 -2.24 18.68
C LYS A 169 11.07 -1.20 19.08
N ASP A 170 11.42 0.08 19.15
CA ASP A 170 10.47 1.15 19.42
C ASP A 170 9.50 1.37 18.25
N TYR A 171 9.80 0.85 17.06
CA TYR A 171 8.92 0.94 15.90
C TYR A 171 7.53 0.34 16.19
N VAL A 172 7.46 -0.85 16.79
CA VAL A 172 6.17 -1.50 17.13
C VAL A 172 5.39 -0.65 18.12
N LYS A 173 6.06 -0.11 19.14
CA LYS A 173 5.43 0.79 20.11
C LYS A 173 4.93 2.08 19.46
N SER A 174 5.69 2.68 18.55
CA SER A 174 5.22 3.87 17.84
C SER A 174 4.14 3.58 16.82
N PHE A 175 4.09 2.36 16.28
CA PHE A 175 2.94 1.90 15.52
C PHE A 175 1.69 1.75 16.40
N GLU A 176 1.82 1.22 17.62
CA GLU A 176 0.73 1.19 18.62
C GLU A 176 0.18 2.59 18.90
N GLU A 177 1.06 3.55 19.14
CA GLU A 177 0.63 4.93 19.37
C GLU A 177 0.09 5.61 18.09
N LEU A 178 0.52 5.16 16.90
CA LEU A 178 -0.05 5.60 15.64
C LEU A 178 -1.48 5.11 15.48
N VAL A 179 -1.75 3.82 15.74
CA VAL A 179 -3.10 3.27 15.59
C VAL A 179 -4.08 3.91 16.59
N GLU A 180 -3.65 4.31 17.79
CA GLU A 180 -4.50 5.08 18.71
C GLU A 180 -4.88 6.45 18.14
N ARG A 181 -3.93 7.18 17.53
CA ARG A 181 -4.25 8.45 16.85
C ARG A 181 -5.18 8.27 15.66
N VAL A 182 -5.08 7.15 14.94
CA VAL A 182 -6.00 6.81 13.85
C VAL A 182 -7.41 6.54 14.42
N LYS A 183 -7.53 5.86 15.57
CA LYS A 183 -8.83 5.67 16.24
C LYS A 183 -9.44 7.00 16.67
N GLU A 184 -8.64 7.90 17.24
CA GLU A 184 -9.09 9.25 17.64
C GLU A 184 -9.57 10.09 16.46
N TYR A 185 -8.93 9.94 15.29
CA TYR A 185 -9.36 10.58 14.04
C TYR A 185 -10.69 10.02 13.49
N ASP A 186 -11.09 8.83 13.94
CA ASP A 186 -12.34 8.16 13.60
C ASP A 186 -12.63 8.11 12.08
N PRO A 187 -11.76 7.48 11.26
CA PRO A 187 -11.95 7.42 9.82
C PRO A 187 -13.06 6.44 9.43
N ASN A 188 -13.71 6.73 8.30
CA ASN A 188 -14.65 5.84 7.64
C ASN A 188 -13.94 4.76 6.81
N LEU A 189 -12.76 5.09 6.28
CA LEU A 189 -11.87 4.18 5.55
C LEU A 189 -10.44 4.33 6.05
N VAL A 190 -9.77 3.20 6.29
CA VAL A 190 -8.33 3.17 6.49
C VAL A 190 -7.65 2.56 5.28
N ILE A 191 -6.69 3.26 4.69
CA ILE A 191 -5.79 2.71 3.69
C ILE A 191 -4.45 2.47 4.35
N TRP A 192 -4.02 1.22 4.42
CA TRP A 192 -2.70 0.86 4.95
C TRP A 192 -1.77 0.50 3.81
N TYR A 193 -0.83 1.39 3.52
CA TYR A 193 0.28 1.08 2.63
C TYR A 193 1.35 0.32 3.42
N LEU A 194 1.39 -0.98 3.18
CA LEU A 194 2.16 -1.96 3.95
C LEU A 194 3.37 -2.41 3.15
N GLY A 195 4.51 -1.75 3.37
CA GLY A 195 5.79 -2.15 2.79
C GLY A 195 6.37 -3.39 3.46
N LEU A 196 6.58 -4.46 2.69
CA LEU A 196 7.18 -5.70 3.19
C LEU A 196 8.69 -5.60 3.37
N ASP A 197 9.31 -4.55 2.83
CA ASP A 197 10.73 -4.30 2.98
C ASP A 197 11.15 -3.92 4.41
N LEU A 198 10.19 -3.77 5.32
CA LEU A 198 10.45 -3.81 6.76
C LEU A 198 11.06 -5.13 7.22
N ASP A 199 10.75 -6.28 6.59
CA ASP A 199 11.25 -7.57 7.05
C ASP A 199 12.79 -7.61 7.02
N SER A 200 13.41 -8.16 8.07
CA SER A 200 14.87 -8.28 8.18
C SER A 200 15.54 -9.10 7.07
N ARG A 201 14.78 -9.90 6.33
CA ARG A 201 15.25 -10.64 5.15
C ARG A 201 15.23 -9.81 3.86
N GLU A 202 14.59 -8.64 3.88
CA GLU A 202 14.44 -7.76 2.73
C GLU A 202 15.52 -6.67 2.66
N TYR A 203 15.58 -5.99 1.53
CA TYR A 203 16.66 -5.08 1.17
C TYR A 203 16.74 -3.79 2.01
N ALA A 204 15.71 -3.46 2.79
CA ALA A 204 15.79 -2.28 3.66
C ALA A 204 16.55 -2.56 4.98
N GLU A 205 16.85 -3.84 5.27
CA GLU A 205 17.61 -4.30 6.45
C GLU A 205 17.04 -3.78 7.77
N MET A 206 15.72 -3.71 7.84
CA MET A 206 14.98 -3.27 9.01
C MET A 206 14.90 -4.43 10.03
N PRO A 207 14.97 -4.19 11.35
CA PRO A 207 15.06 -5.25 12.35
C PRO A 207 13.69 -5.86 12.70
N PHE A 208 12.86 -6.18 11.70
CA PHE A 208 11.56 -6.84 11.89
C PHE A 208 11.68 -8.34 11.68
N GLY A 209 11.35 -9.09 12.72
CA GLY A 209 11.12 -10.52 12.66
C GLY A 209 9.62 -10.84 12.73
N ARG A 210 9.35 -12.14 12.91
CA ARG A 210 7.99 -12.66 13.00
C ARG A 210 7.19 -12.04 14.15
N GLU A 211 7.80 -11.86 15.32
CA GLU A 211 7.13 -11.32 16.50
C GLU A 211 6.68 -9.86 16.28
N GLU A 212 7.52 -9.03 15.65
CA GLU A 212 7.17 -7.66 15.31
C GLU A 212 6.03 -7.59 14.29
N TRP A 213 6.06 -8.45 13.26
CA TRP A 213 4.97 -8.56 12.28
C TRP A 213 3.65 -9.00 12.92
N GLU A 214 3.66 -10.02 13.77
CA GLU A 214 2.47 -10.50 14.47
C GLU A 214 1.83 -9.38 15.32
N LYS A 215 2.65 -8.57 16.02
CA LYS A 215 2.17 -7.41 16.78
C LYS A 215 1.61 -6.32 15.87
N LEU A 216 2.32 -5.97 14.80
CA LEU A 216 1.94 -4.91 13.87
C LEU A 216 0.61 -5.24 13.18
N VAL A 217 0.47 -6.44 12.61
CA VAL A 217 -0.79 -6.91 12.01
C VAL A 217 -1.91 -6.95 13.05
N LYS A 218 -1.66 -7.52 14.24
CA LYS A 218 -2.68 -7.56 15.31
C LYS A 218 -3.17 -6.19 15.74
N ASN A 219 -2.27 -5.23 15.92
CA ASN A 219 -2.62 -3.86 16.32
C ASN A 219 -3.41 -3.13 15.22
N PHE A 220 -3.05 -3.34 13.96
CA PHE A 220 -3.82 -2.82 12.83
C PHE A 220 -5.22 -3.45 12.77
N MET A 221 -5.32 -4.78 12.79
CA MET A 221 -6.60 -5.47 12.63
C MET A 221 -7.59 -5.13 13.74
N LYS A 222 -7.13 -5.02 14.99
CA LYS A 222 -7.97 -4.51 16.10
C LYS A 222 -8.47 -3.09 15.90
N MET A 223 -7.66 -2.22 15.29
CA MET A 223 -8.08 -0.85 14.96
C MET A 223 -9.08 -0.85 13.80
N ALA A 224 -8.88 -1.75 12.84
CA ALA A 224 -9.75 -1.94 11.68
C ALA A 224 -11.10 -2.59 12.01
N GLU A 225 -11.28 -3.21 13.19
CA GLU A 225 -12.58 -3.74 13.63
C GLU A 225 -13.66 -2.65 13.57
N GLY A 226 -14.74 -2.94 12.83
CA GLY A 226 -15.85 -2.01 12.59
C GLY A 226 -15.56 -0.90 11.57
N ARG A 227 -14.42 -0.95 10.87
CA ARG A 227 -14.01 0.01 9.84
C ARG A 227 -13.67 -0.71 8.53
N LYS A 228 -13.95 -0.08 7.40
CA LYS A 228 -13.49 -0.59 6.11
C LYS A 228 -12.00 -0.31 5.94
N SER A 229 -11.25 -1.29 5.45
CA SER A 229 -9.80 -1.18 5.32
C SER A 229 -9.26 -1.69 3.98
N LEU A 230 -8.58 -0.83 3.23
CA LEU A 230 -7.80 -1.24 2.06
C LEU A 230 -6.33 -1.44 2.49
N ILE A 231 -5.79 -2.64 2.30
CA ILE A 231 -4.40 -2.96 2.65
C ILE A 231 -3.60 -3.07 1.34
N MET A 232 -2.78 -2.06 1.06
CA MET A 232 -1.94 -1.99 -0.12
C MET A 232 -0.59 -2.64 0.18
N LEU A 233 -0.43 -3.88 -0.28
CA LEU A 233 0.74 -4.71 0.01
C LEU A 233 1.88 -4.38 -0.96
N ALA A 234 2.83 -3.57 -0.51
CA ALA A 234 3.88 -2.96 -1.33
C ALA A 234 5.27 -3.45 -0.94
N SER A 235 6.28 -3.13 -1.77
CA SER A 235 7.71 -3.32 -1.49
C SER A 235 8.13 -4.74 -1.06
N GLY A 236 9.43 -4.98 -0.92
CA GLY A 236 9.95 -6.34 -0.74
C GLY A 236 9.94 -7.17 -2.04
N LEU A 237 10.85 -8.13 -2.13
CA LEU A 237 11.12 -8.91 -3.33
C LEU A 237 10.99 -10.43 -3.11
N ARG A 238 10.81 -10.87 -1.86
CA ARG A 238 10.90 -12.29 -1.52
C ARG A 238 9.54 -12.97 -1.40
N ASP A 239 9.49 -14.16 -1.98
CA ASP A 239 8.33 -15.06 -1.93
C ASP A 239 7.99 -15.52 -0.50
N ASP A 240 9.02 -15.89 0.29
CA ASP A 240 8.84 -16.42 1.65
C ASP A 240 8.32 -15.34 2.60
N VAL A 241 8.89 -14.14 2.54
CA VAL A 241 8.42 -12.97 3.30
C VAL A 241 6.96 -12.66 2.98
N LEU A 242 6.62 -12.63 1.69
CA LEU A 242 5.24 -12.38 1.25
C LEU A 242 4.27 -13.41 1.81
N LYS A 243 4.59 -14.71 1.70
CA LYS A 243 3.75 -15.80 2.25
C LYS A 243 3.56 -15.66 3.75
N ASP A 244 4.66 -15.44 4.49
CA ASP A 244 4.62 -15.33 5.94
C ASP A 244 3.72 -14.20 6.39
N ILE A 245 3.87 -13.01 5.81
CA ILE A 245 3.11 -11.80 6.20
C ILE A 245 1.65 -11.91 5.79
N VAL A 246 1.36 -12.36 4.57
CA VAL A 246 -0.02 -12.57 4.12
C VAL A 246 -0.72 -13.63 5.00
N GLY A 247 -0.01 -14.68 5.41
CA GLY A 247 -0.53 -15.70 6.33
C GLY A 247 -0.98 -15.16 7.69
N LEU A 248 -0.43 -14.02 8.14
CA LEU A 248 -0.88 -13.38 9.39
C LEU A 248 -2.30 -12.81 9.31
N PHE A 249 -2.78 -12.49 8.11
CA PHE A 249 -4.15 -11.99 7.91
C PHE A 249 -5.19 -13.11 7.85
N ALA A 250 -4.81 -14.34 7.51
CA ALA A 250 -5.74 -15.46 7.40
C ALA A 250 -6.38 -15.87 8.75
N GLY A 251 -5.82 -15.43 9.88
CA GLY A 251 -6.33 -15.69 11.22
C GLY A 251 -7.36 -14.68 11.75
N TRP A 252 -7.80 -13.72 10.94
CA TRP A 252 -8.68 -12.61 11.34
C TRP A 252 -10.04 -12.68 10.64
#